data_AF-A0A6Y3UV19-F1
#
_entry.id   AF-A0A6Y3UV19-F1
#
_cell.length_a   1.000
_cell.length_b   1.000
_cell.length_c   1.000
_cell.angle_alpha   90.00
_cell.angle_beta   90.00
_cell.angle_gamma   90.00
#
_symmetry.space_group_name_H-M   'P 1'
#
loop_
_entity.id
_entity.type
_entity.pdbx_description
1 polymer ?
#
loop_
_entity_poly.entity_id
_entity_poly.type
_entity_poly.pdbx_seq_one_letter_code
_entity_poly.pdbx_strand_id
1 'polypeptide(L)'
;NKYPVVLKRKTKLRNFKLFEINKNTASNLFNLTTDSNSIEIDAIVTRFNSFTGNGRLLADGDSVTIPFSFSGPYSKVKASTKRLMPENLHDNNAVADELITRLKITANAKRNTSGDIVKYMILGASKP
;
A
#
# COMPACT_ATOMS: atom_id res chain seq x y z
N ASN A 1 25.41 8.15 -14.33
CA ASN A 1 24.60 9.16 -15.05
C ASN A 1 23.14 9.10 -14.61
N LYS A 2 22.65 10.06 -13.82
CA LYS A 2 21.20 10.25 -13.62
C LYS A 2 20.90 11.73 -13.83
N TYR A 3 20.46 12.05 -15.04
CA TYR A 3 19.99 13.39 -15.39
C TYR A 3 18.65 13.65 -14.69
N PRO A 4 18.37 14.87 -14.21
CA PRO A 4 17.07 15.21 -13.67
C PRO A 4 16.00 15.08 -14.76
N VAL A 5 14.94 14.34 -14.47
CA VAL A 5 13.79 14.22 -15.37
C VAL A 5 12.80 15.32 -15.01
N VAL A 6 12.53 16.23 -15.95
CA VAL A 6 11.66 17.39 -15.70
C VAL A 6 10.38 17.27 -16.54
N LEU A 7 9.23 17.18 -15.87
CA LEU A 7 7.93 17.31 -16.52
C LEU A 7 7.60 18.79 -16.68
N LYS A 8 7.35 19.21 -17.92
CA LYS A 8 6.95 20.58 -18.24
C LYS A 8 5.62 20.60 -18.98
N ARG A 9 4.74 21.54 -18.65
CA ARG A 9 3.58 21.89 -19.48
C ARG A 9 3.96 23.06 -20.38
N LYS A 10 3.93 22.85 -21.69
CA LYS A 10 4.10 23.92 -22.68
C LYS A 10 2.75 24.48 -23.08
N THR A 11 2.63 25.80 -23.04
CA THR A 11 1.51 26.56 -23.61
C THR A 11 2.05 27.46 -24.73
N LYS A 12 1.17 28.08 -25.53
CA LYS A 12 1.59 29.02 -26.60
C LYS A 12 2.42 30.19 -26.07
N LEU A 13 2.20 30.61 -24.83
CA LEU A 13 2.83 31.80 -24.23
C LEU A 13 3.98 31.47 -23.28
N ARG A 14 3.97 30.30 -22.63
CA ARG A 14 4.94 29.96 -21.57
C ARG A 14 5.14 28.46 -21.35
N ASN A 15 6.32 28.10 -20.85
CA ASN A 15 6.63 26.78 -20.30
C ASN A 15 6.52 26.79 -18.77
N PHE A 16 5.78 25.84 -18.21
CA PHE A 16 5.66 25.63 -16.76
C PHE A 16 6.39 24.35 -16.36
N LYS A 17 7.26 24.43 -15.35
CA LYS A 17 7.83 23.23 -14.72
C LYS A 17 6.81 22.69 -13.73
N LEU A 18 6.30 21.49 -13.99
CA LEU A 18 5.29 20.86 -13.14
C LEU A 18 5.95 19.96 -12.08
N PHE A 19 6.99 19.23 -12.48
CA PHE A 19 7.63 18.25 -11.62
C PHE A 19 9.08 18.03 -12.03
N GLU A 20 9.92 17.66 -11.08
CA GLU A 20 11.30 17.23 -11.32
C GLU A 20 11.63 16.01 -10.46
N ILE A 21 12.10 14.96 -11.12
CA ILE A 21 12.74 13.82 -10.45
C ILE A 21 14.23 14.14 -10.40
N ASN A 22 14.69 14.57 -9.22
CA ASN A 22 16.10 14.77 -8.93
C ASN A 22 16.66 13.58 -8.14
N LYS A 23 17.93 13.67 -7.73
CA LYS A 23 18.60 12.61 -6.96
C LYS A 23 17.87 12.31 -5.63
N ASN A 24 17.31 13.33 -4.97
CA ASN A 24 16.50 13.13 -3.77
C ASN A 24 15.18 12.43 -4.08
N THR A 25 14.42 12.87 -5.08
CA THR A 25 13.18 12.20 -5.50
C THR A 25 13.44 10.74 -5.86
N ALA A 26 14.53 10.47 -6.58
CA ALA A 26 14.93 9.10 -6.91
C ALA A 26 15.33 8.31 -5.65
N SER A 27 16.13 8.89 -4.75
CA SER A 27 16.50 8.27 -3.48
C SER A 27 15.27 7.89 -2.66
N ASN A 28 14.30 8.79 -2.53
CA ASN A 28 13.06 8.56 -1.78
C ASN A 28 12.22 7.42 -2.37
N LEU A 29 12.28 7.19 -3.68
CA LEU A 29 11.55 6.11 -4.35
C LEU A 29 12.22 4.74 -4.18
N PHE A 30 13.54 4.69 -4.02
CA PHE A 30 14.30 3.43 -4.04
C PHE A 30 14.89 3.02 -2.69
N ASN A 31 15.10 3.97 -1.76
CA ASN A 31 15.64 3.70 -0.44
C ASN A 31 14.50 3.54 0.56
N LEU A 32 13.99 2.31 0.66
CA LEU A 32 12.91 1.97 1.57
C LEU A 32 13.47 1.36 2.86
N THR A 33 12.96 1.82 4.00
CA THR A 33 13.19 1.19 5.30
C THR A 33 12.02 0.27 5.64
N THR A 34 12.26 -0.70 6.51
CA THR A 34 11.20 -1.54 7.08
C THR A 34 11.22 -1.35 8.58
N ASP A 35 10.07 -1.06 9.17
CA ASP A 35 9.94 -0.89 10.62
C ASP A 35 10.34 -2.20 11.32
N SER A 36 11.10 -2.09 12.41
CA SER A 36 11.55 -3.24 13.19
C SER A 36 10.42 -3.87 14.00
N ASN A 37 9.44 -3.06 14.39
CA ASN A 37 8.28 -3.47 15.16
C ASN A 37 7.07 -3.61 14.25
N SER A 38 6.26 -4.62 14.49
CA SER A 38 4.96 -4.75 13.85
C SER A 38 3.98 -3.72 14.39
N ILE A 39 3.10 -3.25 13.53
CA ILE A 39 1.97 -2.41 13.88
C ILE A 39 0.67 -3.19 13.67
N GLU A 40 -0.37 -2.79 14.38
CA GLU A 40 -1.73 -3.23 14.13
C GLU A 40 -2.51 -2.11 13.44
N ILE A 41 -3.24 -2.46 12.39
CA ILE A 41 -4.11 -1.54 11.65
C ILE A 41 -5.47 -2.20 11.44
N ASP A 42 -6.51 -1.38 11.51
CA ASP A 42 -7.83 -1.75 10.97
C ASP A 42 -7.89 -1.32 9.51
N ALA A 43 -8.27 -2.22 8.61
CA ALA A 43 -8.24 -1.92 7.18
C ALA A 43 -9.27 -2.71 6.37
N ILE A 44 -9.65 -2.16 5.22
CA ILE A 44 -10.40 -2.87 4.18
C ILE A 44 -9.50 -3.25 3.01
N VAL A 45 -9.70 -4.44 2.45
CA VAL A 45 -9.07 -4.86 1.20
C VAL A 45 -9.84 -4.27 0.03
N THR A 46 -9.16 -3.51 -0.83
CA THR A 46 -9.75 -2.86 -2.02
C THR A 46 -9.33 -3.54 -3.32
N ARG A 47 -8.30 -4.39 -3.27
CA ARG A 47 -7.89 -5.25 -4.39
C ARG A 47 -7.06 -6.42 -3.88
N PHE A 48 -7.23 -7.60 -4.48
CA PHE A 48 -6.42 -8.76 -4.17
C PHE A 48 -6.15 -9.62 -5.41
N ASN A 49 -4.90 -10.06 -5.58
CA ASN A 49 -4.50 -11.03 -6.58
C ASN A 49 -4.25 -12.38 -5.88
N SER A 50 -5.15 -13.33 -6.09
CA SER A 50 -5.13 -14.63 -5.42
C SER A 50 -3.96 -15.53 -5.83
N PHE A 51 -3.32 -15.27 -6.96
CA PHE A 51 -2.16 -16.04 -7.44
C PHE A 51 -0.85 -15.60 -6.75
N THR A 52 -0.69 -14.30 -6.50
CA THR A 52 0.54 -13.72 -5.95
C THR A 52 0.44 -13.31 -4.48
N GLY A 53 -0.77 -13.20 -3.93
CA GLY A 53 -1.01 -12.71 -2.57
C GLY A 53 -0.79 -11.21 -2.39
N ASN A 54 -0.67 -10.46 -3.50
CA ASN A 54 -0.50 -9.01 -3.47
C ASN A 54 -1.85 -8.31 -3.59
N GLY A 55 -1.96 -7.14 -2.97
CA GLY A 55 -3.20 -6.38 -3.02
C GLY A 55 -3.02 -4.91 -2.68
N ARG A 56 -4.15 -4.24 -2.45
CA ARG A 56 -4.22 -2.90 -1.87
C ARG A 56 -5.23 -2.92 -0.73
N LEU A 57 -4.94 -2.15 0.31
CA LEU A 57 -5.84 -1.95 1.43
C LEU A 57 -6.02 -0.45 1.69
N LEU A 58 -7.12 -0.08 2.32
CA LEU A 58 -7.33 1.25 2.88
C LEU A 58 -7.33 1.08 4.39
N ALA A 59 -6.30 1.60 5.06
CA ALA A 59 -6.24 1.61 6.52
C ALA A 59 -7.19 2.69 7.07
N ASP A 60 -7.68 2.48 8.28
CA ASP A 60 -8.58 3.44 8.91
C ASP A 60 -7.87 4.79 9.13
N GLY A 61 -8.55 5.88 8.78
CA GLY A 61 -7.97 7.23 8.79
C GLY A 61 -7.16 7.61 7.54
N ASP A 62 -6.79 6.66 6.68
CA ASP A 62 -6.13 6.97 5.41
C ASP A 62 -7.14 7.40 4.33
N SER A 63 -6.71 8.32 3.45
CA SER A 63 -7.50 8.77 2.28
C SER A 63 -7.14 8.03 0.99
N VAL A 64 -6.08 7.23 1.01
CA VAL A 64 -5.54 6.54 -0.16
C VAL A 64 -5.23 5.09 0.17
N THR A 65 -5.40 4.22 -0.83
CA THR A 65 -5.06 2.81 -0.65
C THR A 65 -3.54 2.61 -0.67
N ILE A 66 -3.04 1.75 0.22
CA ILE A 66 -1.63 1.37 0.32
C ILE A 66 -1.47 -0.06 -0.20
N PRO A 67 -0.43 -0.37 -1.01
CA PRO A 67 -0.20 -1.73 -1.45
C PRO A 67 0.23 -2.63 -0.28
N PHE A 68 -0.10 -3.92 -0.36
CA PHE A 68 0.39 -4.90 0.59
C PHE A 68 0.91 -6.17 -0.09
N SER A 69 1.77 -6.88 0.61
CA SER A 69 2.08 -8.29 0.36
C SER A 69 2.29 -9.00 1.69
N PHE A 70 2.29 -10.33 1.69
CA PHE A 70 2.70 -11.09 2.88
C PHE A 70 4.20 -10.94 3.15
N SER A 71 4.59 -11.01 4.42
CA SER A 71 5.97 -10.89 4.87
C SER A 71 6.87 -12.03 4.35
N GLY A 72 6.30 -13.23 4.25
CA GLY A 72 6.95 -14.43 3.72
C GLY A 72 6.39 -14.89 2.36
N PRO A 73 6.92 -16.00 1.81
CA PRO A 73 6.42 -16.57 0.57
C PRO A 73 4.92 -16.86 0.67
N TYR A 74 4.15 -16.41 -0.32
CA TYR A 74 2.71 -16.61 -0.33
C TYR A 74 2.31 -18.08 -0.23
N SER A 75 3.10 -19.00 -0.79
CA SER A 75 2.89 -20.45 -0.64
C SER A 75 2.85 -20.92 0.81
N LYS A 76 3.58 -20.27 1.72
CA LYS A 76 3.67 -20.61 3.15
C LYS A 76 2.65 -19.89 4.04
N VAL A 77 1.89 -18.95 3.49
CA VAL A 77 0.83 -18.24 4.24
C VAL A 77 -0.31 -19.21 4.56
N LYS A 78 -0.80 -19.19 5.80
CA LYS A 78 -1.92 -20.03 6.26
C LYS A 78 -3.15 -19.82 5.39
N ALA A 79 -3.85 -20.91 5.05
CA ALA A 79 -5.05 -20.85 4.21
C ALA A 79 -6.15 -19.95 4.78
N SER A 80 -6.30 -19.90 6.12
CA SER A 80 -7.23 -18.99 6.78
C SER A 80 -6.91 -17.53 6.46
N THR A 81 -5.66 -17.09 6.62
CA THR A 81 -5.22 -15.73 6.29
C THR A 81 -5.36 -15.43 4.79
N LYS A 82 -5.09 -16.41 3.91
CA LYS A 82 -5.28 -16.25 2.46
C LYS A 82 -6.73 -15.99 2.08
N ARG A 83 -7.68 -16.61 2.77
CA ARG A 83 -9.13 -16.48 2.51
C ARG A 83 -9.71 -15.18 3.04
N LEU A 84 -9.22 -14.69 4.19
CA LEU A 84 -9.70 -13.44 4.78
C LEU A 84 -9.58 -12.24 3.84
N MET A 85 -8.51 -12.16 3.04
CA MET A 85 -8.29 -11.01 2.15
C MET A 85 -9.35 -10.90 1.03
N PRO A 86 -9.59 -11.93 0.20
CA PRO A 86 -10.66 -11.90 -0.79
C PRO A 86 -12.06 -11.91 -0.19
N GLU A 87 -12.29 -12.56 0.96
CA GLU A 87 -13.57 -12.49 1.67
C GLU A 87 -13.88 -11.04 2.06
N ASN A 88 -12.95 -10.34 2.70
CA ASN A 88 -13.15 -8.94 3.05
C ASN A 88 -13.38 -8.03 1.84
N LEU A 89 -12.70 -8.30 0.72
CA LEU A 89 -12.94 -7.59 -0.54
C LEU A 89 -14.35 -7.85 -1.09
N HIS A 90 -14.80 -9.10 -1.04
CA HIS A 90 -16.12 -9.51 -1.50
C HIS A 90 -17.22 -8.90 -0.63
N ASP A 91 -17.10 -9.06 0.68
CA ASP A 91 -18.10 -8.66 1.68
C ASP A 91 -18.33 -7.14 1.69
N ASN A 92 -17.31 -6.34 1.37
CA ASN A 92 -17.42 -4.87 1.33
C ASN A 92 -17.76 -4.31 -0.06
N ASN A 93 -17.97 -5.15 -1.07
CA ASN A 93 -18.25 -4.68 -2.42
C ASN A 93 -19.70 -4.18 -2.54
N ALA A 94 -19.87 -2.92 -2.96
CA ALA A 94 -21.18 -2.25 -3.12
C ALA A 94 -22.02 -2.20 -1.82
N VAL A 95 -21.34 -2.13 -0.68
CA VAL A 95 -21.96 -2.00 0.65
C VAL A 95 -21.90 -0.55 1.11
N ALA A 96 -22.92 -0.09 1.84
CA ALA A 96 -22.94 1.24 2.44
C ALA A 96 -21.83 1.40 3.49
N ASP A 97 -21.29 2.61 3.63
CA ASP A 97 -20.13 2.89 4.48
C ASP A 97 -20.30 2.42 5.94
N GLU A 98 -21.52 2.51 6.47
CA GLU A 98 -21.89 2.11 7.84
C GLU A 98 -21.78 0.59 8.09
N LEU A 99 -21.85 -0.20 7.02
CA LEU A 99 -21.83 -1.66 7.07
C LEU A 99 -20.45 -2.23 6.71
N ILE A 100 -19.48 -1.36 6.39
CA ILE A 100 -18.12 -1.77 6.04
C ILE A 100 -17.46 -2.48 7.22
N THR A 101 -17.05 -3.72 6.99
CA THR A 101 -16.31 -4.53 7.97
C THR A 101 -14.81 -4.44 7.71
N ARG A 102 -14.04 -4.04 8.72
CA ARG A 102 -12.57 -3.94 8.66
C ARG A 102 -11.91 -5.21 9.20
N LEU A 103 -10.79 -5.60 8.61
CA LEU A 103 -9.90 -6.62 9.18
C LEU A 103 -8.94 -5.96 10.18
N LYS A 104 -8.65 -6.68 11.27
CA LYS A 104 -7.49 -6.38 12.11
C LYS A 104 -6.26 -7.02 11.48
N ILE A 105 -5.27 -6.20 11.16
CA ILE A 105 -4.08 -6.62 10.42
C ILE A 105 -2.83 -6.29 11.21
N THR A 106 -2.01 -7.32 11.47
CA THR A 106 -0.65 -7.14 12.00
C THR A 106 0.35 -7.13 10.85
N ALA A 107 1.14 -6.06 10.71
CA ALA A 107 2.06 -5.89 9.60
C ALA A 107 3.32 -5.11 9.98
N ASN A 108 4.38 -5.28 9.19
CA ASN A 108 5.52 -4.35 9.20
C ASN A 108 5.32 -3.31 8.10
N ALA A 109 5.45 -2.03 8.41
CA ALA A 109 5.37 -0.97 7.42
C ALA A 109 6.73 -0.81 6.70
N LYS A 110 6.68 -0.66 5.37
CA LYS A 110 7.81 -0.15 4.59
C LYS A 110 7.62 1.33 4.37
N ARG A 111 8.67 2.10 4.65
CA ARG A 111 8.62 3.56 4.56
C ARG A 111 9.62 4.08 3.54
N ASN A 112 9.26 5.20 2.91
CA ASN A 112 10.24 6.00 2.17
C ASN A 112 11.11 6.81 3.16
N THR A 113 12.11 7.51 2.65
CA THR A 113 12.98 8.40 3.43
C THR A 113 12.26 9.60 4.06
N SER A 114 11.07 9.95 3.58
CA SER A 114 10.21 10.97 4.21
C SER A 114 9.42 10.43 5.40
N GLY A 115 9.43 9.11 5.62
CA GLY A 115 8.67 8.43 6.67
C GLY A 115 7.29 7.94 6.25
N ASP A 116 6.86 8.21 5.01
CA ASP A 116 5.55 7.79 4.52
C ASP A 116 5.50 6.28 4.33
N ILE A 117 4.39 5.65 4.71
CA ILE A 117 4.17 4.23 4.47
C ILE A 117 3.89 4.01 2.99
N VAL A 118 4.77 3.26 2.32
CA VAL A 118 4.63 2.93 0.90
C VAL A 118 4.11 1.52 0.67
N LYS A 119 4.21 0.63 1.67
CA LYS A 119 3.73 -0.76 1.58
C LYS A 119 3.59 -1.41 2.95
N TYR A 120 2.55 -2.22 3.15
CA TYR A 120 2.43 -3.12 4.30
C TYR A 120 2.93 -4.54 3.99
N MET A 121 3.72 -5.10 4.91
CA MET A 121 4.16 -6.49 4.89
C MET A 121 3.36 -7.28 5.92
N ILE A 122 2.32 -7.97 5.48
CA ILE A 122 1.34 -8.64 6.33
C ILE A 122 1.97 -9.85 7.05
N LEU A 123 1.88 -9.85 8.38
CA LEU A 123 2.26 -10.96 9.25
C LEU A 123 1.06 -11.84 9.60
N GLY A 124 -0.10 -11.22 9.81
CA GLY A 124 -1.34 -11.89 10.15
C GLY A 124 -2.55 -10.98 9.92
N ALA A 125 -3.73 -11.59 9.88
CA ALA A 125 -5.00 -10.89 9.82
C ALA A 125 -6.07 -11.71 10.54
N SER A 126 -7.04 -11.04 11.14
CA SER A 126 -8.23 -11.62 11.75
C SER A 126 -9.45 -10.78 11.44
N LYS A 127 -10.63 -11.41 11.60
CA LYS A 127 -11.88 -10.66 11.75
C LYS A 127 -11.81 -9.83 13.04
N PRO A 128 -12.55 -8.71 13.13
CA PRO A 128 -12.47 -7.78 14.25
C PRO A 128 -12.81 -8.42 15.60
#